data_AF-A0A1L7TPA5-F1
#
_entry.id   AF-A0A1L7TPA5-F1
#
_cell.length_a   1.000
_cell.length_b   1.000
_cell.length_c   1.000
_cell.angle_alpha   90.00
_cell.angle_beta   90.00
_cell.angle_gamma   90.00
#
_symmetry.space_group_name_H-M   'P 1'
#
loop_
_entity.id
_entity.type
_entity.pdbx_description
1 polymer ?
#
loop_
_entity_poly.entity_id
_entity_poly.type
_entity_poly.pdbx_seq_one_letter_code
_entity_poly.pdbx_strand_id
1 'polypeptide(L)'
;MSEYRCDAILVEQHQIRSVPLPNNTENEAQIRDPEKMETLEWLWDTVAHPILSALGFAQRHKSSLEKWPRIWWVATSTMTKFPFHAAGRHKDASASVLDRVMSSYSPSIKTIIRSRRRGVGDATPGPSQALLVAMKHTPEQASLTFAAREIKVIRDLVKTMHLEAIEPGRHEHDVMALLPQCKVFHFAGHGHTDAHDPMRSPLILQDGKDNPLTVANLLKVNLREYLPFLAYSMPVEPDG
;
A
#
# COMPACT_ATOMS: atom_id res chain seq x y z
N MET A 1 26.76 -16.96 2.87
CA MET A 1 25.40 -16.95 2.29
C MET A 1 24.67 -18.13 2.89
N SER A 2 23.52 -17.88 3.52
CA SER A 2 22.79 -18.91 4.26
C SER A 2 22.32 -20.00 3.28
N GLU A 3 22.66 -21.25 3.58
CA GLU A 3 22.33 -22.47 2.80
C GLU A 3 20.86 -22.90 2.99
N TYR A 4 20.01 -22.00 3.48
CA TYR A 4 18.64 -22.28 3.88
C TYR A 4 17.68 -21.87 2.76
N ARG A 5 16.83 -22.82 2.37
CA ARG A 5 15.78 -22.67 1.36
C ARG A 5 14.76 -21.59 1.77
N CYS A 6 14.41 -20.68 0.86
CA CYS A 6 13.42 -19.63 1.08
C CYS A 6 12.01 -20.13 0.74
N ASP A 7 11.33 -20.78 1.69
CA ASP A 7 9.93 -21.22 1.49
C ASP A 7 8.91 -20.14 1.85
N ALA A 8 7.74 -20.20 1.23
CA ALA A 8 6.59 -19.41 1.66
C ALA A 8 5.85 -20.14 2.78
N ILE A 9 5.59 -19.45 3.89
CA ILE A 9 4.76 -19.97 5.00
C ILE A 9 3.34 -19.45 4.82
N LEU A 10 2.39 -20.38 4.64
CA LEU A 10 0.97 -20.09 4.59
C LEU A 10 0.36 -20.23 5.98
N VAL A 11 -0.31 -19.17 6.45
CA VAL A 11 -1.03 -19.14 7.72
C VAL A 11 -2.51 -18.98 7.42
N GLU A 12 -3.24 -20.08 7.52
CA GLU A 12 -4.69 -20.15 7.31
C GLU A 12 -5.42 -20.23 8.66
N GLN A 13 -6.75 -20.14 8.66
CA GLN A 13 -7.53 -20.16 9.90
C GLN A 13 -7.37 -21.46 10.71
N HIS A 14 -7.14 -22.59 10.03
CA HIS A 14 -7.12 -23.93 10.64
C HIS A 14 -5.78 -24.66 10.49
N GLN A 15 -4.80 -24.06 9.80
CA GLN A 15 -3.53 -24.72 9.52
C GLN A 15 -2.39 -23.73 9.23
N ILE A 16 -1.17 -24.21 9.43
CA ILE A 16 0.06 -23.55 8.97
C ILE A 16 0.83 -24.59 8.14
N ARG A 17 1.29 -24.20 6.95
CA ARG A 17 2.05 -25.07 6.06
C ARG A 17 3.06 -24.29 5.24
N SER A 18 4.09 -24.95 4.72
CA SER A 18 5.06 -24.35 3.81
C SER A 18 4.74 -24.71 2.36
N VAL A 19 5.06 -23.77 1.46
CA VAL A 19 5.11 -23.98 0.01
C VAL A 19 6.57 -23.87 -0.43
N PRO A 20 7.12 -24.92 -1.06
CA PRO A 20 8.45 -24.86 -1.67
C PRO A 20 8.53 -23.73 -2.68
N LEU A 21 9.52 -22.85 -2.54
CA LEU A 21 9.92 -21.95 -3.63
C LEU A 21 11.27 -22.40 -4.21
N PRO A 22 11.63 -21.99 -5.44
CA PRO A 22 12.94 -22.27 -6.01
C PRO A 22 14.09 -21.82 -5.09
N ASN A 23 15.11 -22.66 -4.94
CA ASN A 23 16.22 -22.44 -3.99
C ASN A 23 16.99 -21.12 -4.23
N ASN A 24 16.94 -20.58 -5.44
CA ASN A 24 17.62 -19.35 -5.83
C ASN A 24 16.73 -18.09 -5.75
N THR A 25 15.51 -18.19 -5.23
CA THR A 25 14.53 -17.08 -5.21
C THR A 25 15.11 -15.81 -4.57
N GLU A 26 15.79 -15.92 -3.42
CA GLU A 26 16.38 -14.74 -2.76
C GLU A 26 17.55 -14.14 -3.55
N ASN A 27 18.38 -14.97 -4.17
CA ASN A 27 19.49 -14.50 -5.00
C ASN A 27 18.98 -13.78 -6.26
N GLU A 28 17.94 -14.30 -6.90
CA GLU A 28 17.30 -13.63 -8.04
C GLU A 28 16.62 -12.33 -7.63
N ALA A 29 15.99 -12.29 -6.44
CA ALA A 29 15.36 -11.08 -5.91
C ALA A 29 16.36 -9.92 -5.72
N GLN A 30 17.63 -10.21 -5.42
CA GLN A 30 18.66 -9.19 -5.22
C GLN A 30 18.99 -8.43 -6.51
N ILE A 31 19.06 -9.12 -7.63
CA ILE A 31 19.48 -8.53 -8.92
C ILE A 31 18.31 -7.98 -9.74
N ARG A 32 17.06 -8.29 -9.35
CA ARG A 32 15.86 -7.87 -10.06
C ARG A 32 15.37 -6.50 -9.64
N ASP A 33 14.91 -5.76 -10.62
CA ASP A 33 14.30 -4.44 -10.49
C ASP A 33 12.77 -4.58 -10.41
N PRO A 34 12.13 -4.22 -9.27
CA PRO A 34 10.71 -4.43 -9.05
C PRO A 34 9.79 -3.62 -9.99
N GLU A 35 10.31 -2.60 -10.67
CA GLU A 35 9.54 -1.76 -11.60
C GLU A 35 9.43 -2.37 -13.00
N LYS A 36 10.21 -3.41 -13.29
CA LYS A 36 10.24 -4.03 -14.62
C LYS A 36 9.20 -5.12 -14.80
N MET A 37 8.61 -5.18 -16.00
CA MET A 37 7.59 -6.17 -16.34
C MET A 37 8.11 -7.61 -16.24
N GLU A 38 9.33 -7.88 -16.71
CA GLU A 38 9.95 -9.20 -16.60
C GLU A 38 10.14 -9.65 -15.14
N THR A 39 10.29 -8.70 -14.21
CA THR A 39 10.37 -8.98 -12.78
C THR A 39 9.00 -9.35 -12.22
N LEU A 40 7.92 -8.70 -12.66
CA LEU A 40 6.55 -9.05 -12.26
C LEU A 40 6.14 -10.44 -12.77
N GLU A 41 6.57 -10.79 -13.98
CA GLU A 41 6.38 -12.12 -14.58
C GLU A 41 7.15 -13.19 -13.79
N TRP A 42 8.42 -12.93 -13.47
CA TRP A 42 9.22 -13.81 -12.61
C TRP A 42 8.60 -13.99 -11.21
N LEU A 43 8.18 -12.89 -10.57
CA LEU A 43 7.57 -12.90 -9.25
C LEU A 43 6.27 -13.70 -9.24
N TRP A 44 5.51 -13.61 -10.33
CA TRP A 44 4.32 -14.42 -10.56
C TRP A 44 4.65 -15.90 -10.62
N ASP A 45 5.57 -16.30 -11.50
CA ASP A 45 5.88 -17.71 -11.75
C ASP A 45 6.56 -18.40 -10.57
N THR A 46 7.45 -17.67 -9.90
CA THR A 46 8.34 -18.20 -8.87
C THR A 46 7.66 -18.22 -7.50
N VAL A 47 6.79 -17.24 -7.23
CA VAL A 47 6.29 -16.99 -5.86
C VAL A 47 4.78 -16.88 -5.80
N ALA A 48 4.19 -15.92 -6.52
CA ALA A 48 2.78 -15.61 -6.32
C ALA A 48 1.86 -16.74 -6.81
N HIS A 49 2.10 -17.28 -8.01
CA HIS A 49 1.29 -18.37 -8.55
C HIS A 49 1.35 -19.65 -7.70
N PRO A 50 2.52 -20.16 -7.28
CA PRO A 50 2.59 -21.29 -6.34
C PRO A 50 1.79 -21.06 -5.05
N ILE A 51 1.90 -19.87 -4.46
CA ILE A 51 1.16 -19.51 -3.24
C ILE A 51 -0.35 -19.49 -3.50
N LEU A 52 -0.80 -18.81 -4.56
CA LEU A 52 -2.23 -18.73 -4.90
C LEU A 52 -2.80 -20.10 -5.25
N SER A 53 -2.06 -20.93 -5.97
CA SER A 53 -2.45 -22.31 -6.30
C SER A 53 -2.57 -23.16 -5.05
N ALA A 54 -1.60 -23.08 -4.14
CA ALA A 54 -1.66 -23.77 -2.87
C ALA A 54 -2.89 -23.35 -2.04
N LEU A 55 -3.24 -22.06 -2.04
CA LEU A 55 -4.41 -21.51 -1.34
C LEU A 55 -5.76 -21.76 -2.06
N GLY A 56 -5.75 -22.33 -3.27
CA GLY A 56 -6.97 -22.56 -4.06
C GLY A 56 -7.48 -21.31 -4.80
N PHE A 57 -6.66 -20.27 -4.94
CA PHE A 57 -6.98 -19.01 -5.63
C PHE A 57 -6.34 -18.91 -7.02
N ALA A 58 -6.04 -20.04 -7.67
CA ALA A 58 -5.36 -20.09 -8.97
C ALA A 58 -6.17 -19.46 -10.11
N GLN A 59 -7.50 -19.42 -10.00
CA GLN A 59 -8.40 -18.94 -11.03
C GLN A 59 -8.86 -17.51 -10.76
N ARG A 60 -9.15 -16.76 -11.84
CA ARG A 60 -9.75 -15.43 -11.76
C ARG A 60 -11.06 -15.50 -10.98
N HIS A 61 -11.21 -14.59 -10.02
CA HIS A 61 -12.43 -14.53 -9.22
C HIS A 61 -13.57 -13.91 -10.05
N LYS A 62 -14.63 -14.68 -10.31
CA LYS A 62 -15.76 -14.24 -11.17
C LYS A 62 -16.91 -13.59 -10.40
N SER A 63 -16.86 -13.57 -9.07
CA SER A 63 -17.95 -13.01 -8.26
C SER A 63 -17.75 -11.52 -7.96
N SER A 64 -18.77 -10.90 -7.36
CA SER A 64 -18.70 -9.55 -6.80
C SER A 64 -17.48 -9.36 -5.88
N LEU A 65 -16.92 -8.15 -5.87
CA LEU A 65 -15.73 -7.75 -5.11
C LEU A 65 -15.86 -8.05 -3.60
N GLU A 66 -17.08 -8.02 -3.05
CA GLU A 66 -17.35 -8.32 -1.64
C GLU A 66 -16.93 -9.73 -1.21
N LYS A 67 -16.93 -10.68 -2.15
CA LYS A 67 -16.59 -12.08 -1.90
C LYS A 67 -15.16 -12.44 -2.29
N TRP A 68 -14.36 -11.45 -2.70
CA TRP A 68 -12.99 -11.73 -3.11
C TRP A 68 -12.15 -12.21 -1.91
N PRO A 69 -11.36 -13.28 -2.09
CA PRO A 69 -10.42 -13.72 -1.08
C PRO A 69 -9.40 -12.62 -0.78
N ARG A 70 -8.99 -12.53 0.50
CA ARG A 70 -8.03 -11.53 0.96
C ARG A 70 -6.74 -12.22 1.40
N ILE A 71 -5.61 -11.71 0.95
CA ILE A 71 -4.29 -12.18 1.36
C ILE A 71 -3.55 -11.05 2.07
N TRP A 72 -2.86 -11.41 3.15
CA TRP A 72 -1.88 -10.54 3.80
C TRP A 72 -0.47 -11.03 3.49
N TRP A 73 0.29 -10.24 2.76
CA TRP A 73 1.69 -10.48 2.44
C TRP A 73 2.56 -9.97 3.61
N VAL A 74 3.36 -10.87 4.18
CA VAL A 74 4.39 -10.55 5.16
C VAL A 74 5.73 -10.92 4.53
N ALA A 75 6.34 -9.96 3.84
CA ALA A 75 7.62 -10.15 3.17
C ALA A 75 8.79 -9.91 4.12
N THR A 76 9.91 -10.57 3.87
CA THR A 76 11.15 -10.43 4.64
C THR A 76 12.33 -10.15 3.72
N SER A 77 13.39 -9.52 4.23
CA SER A 77 14.63 -9.28 3.47
C SER A 77 14.34 -8.51 2.17
N THR A 78 15.09 -8.81 1.10
CA THR A 78 14.97 -8.25 -0.24
C THR A 78 13.57 -8.39 -0.84
N MET A 79 12.75 -9.37 -0.41
CA MET A 79 11.39 -9.52 -0.93
C MET A 79 10.46 -8.36 -0.56
N THR A 80 10.81 -7.55 0.43
CA THR A 80 10.01 -6.39 0.87
C THR A 80 9.84 -5.31 -0.19
N LYS A 81 10.76 -5.19 -1.15
CA LYS A 81 10.68 -4.20 -2.25
C LYS A 81 9.70 -4.59 -3.37
N PHE A 82 9.24 -5.85 -3.38
CA PHE A 82 8.49 -6.37 -4.52
C PHE A 82 6.97 -6.16 -4.38
N PRO A 83 6.30 -5.67 -5.44
CA PRO A 83 4.86 -5.49 -5.43
C PRO A 83 4.14 -6.81 -5.71
N PHE A 84 4.08 -7.71 -4.72
CA PHE A 84 3.35 -8.99 -4.83
C PHE A 84 1.94 -8.84 -5.42
N HIS A 85 1.21 -7.79 -5.07
CA HIS A 85 -0.10 -7.49 -5.61
C HIS A 85 -0.10 -7.31 -7.14
N ALA A 86 0.98 -6.79 -7.71
CA ALA A 86 1.15 -6.54 -9.14
C ALA A 86 1.84 -7.71 -9.88
N ALA A 87 2.25 -8.77 -9.18
CA ALA A 87 2.85 -9.94 -9.81
C ALA A 87 1.88 -10.52 -10.85
N GLY A 88 2.35 -10.65 -12.09
CA GLY A 88 1.57 -11.26 -13.14
C GLY A 88 2.23 -11.25 -14.51
N ARG A 89 1.72 -12.12 -15.39
CA ARG A 89 1.97 -12.05 -16.83
C ARG A 89 0.90 -11.17 -17.46
N HIS A 90 1.09 -9.86 -17.39
CA HIS A 90 0.08 -8.88 -17.80
C HIS A 90 -0.25 -8.90 -19.31
N LYS A 91 0.59 -9.53 -20.14
CA LYS A 91 0.28 -9.83 -21.54
C LYS A 91 -0.83 -10.89 -21.67
N ASP A 92 -0.96 -11.76 -20.68
CA ASP A 92 -2.01 -12.76 -20.58
C ASP A 92 -3.10 -12.23 -19.61
N ALA A 93 -4.27 -11.87 -20.15
CA ALA A 93 -5.34 -11.14 -19.45
C ALA A 93 -5.95 -11.81 -18.19
N SER A 94 -5.39 -12.92 -17.73
CA SER A 94 -5.87 -13.64 -16.54
C SER A 94 -4.75 -14.17 -15.65
N ALA A 95 -3.50 -13.72 -15.79
CA ALA A 95 -2.36 -14.25 -15.05
C ALA A 95 -1.75 -13.24 -14.07
N SER A 96 -2.57 -12.53 -13.28
CA SER A 96 -2.09 -11.63 -12.22
C SER A 96 -2.69 -11.91 -10.83
N VAL A 97 -2.01 -11.45 -9.78
CA VAL A 97 -2.54 -11.44 -8.41
C VAL A 97 -3.75 -10.49 -8.30
N LEU A 98 -3.72 -9.35 -8.99
CA LEU A 98 -4.81 -8.37 -9.04
C LEU A 98 -6.14 -8.93 -9.53
N ASP A 99 -6.13 -9.96 -10.37
CA ASP A 99 -7.35 -10.60 -10.89
C ASP A 99 -7.94 -11.67 -9.96
N ARG A 100 -7.27 -11.96 -8.83
CA ARG A 100 -7.55 -13.15 -8.01
C ARG A 100 -7.86 -12.84 -6.56
N VAL A 101 -7.13 -11.91 -5.95
CA VAL A 101 -7.19 -11.66 -4.51
C VAL A 101 -7.07 -10.18 -4.19
N MET A 102 -7.71 -9.76 -3.10
CA MET A 102 -7.43 -8.47 -2.49
C MET A 102 -6.17 -8.58 -1.64
N SER A 103 -5.11 -7.89 -2.05
CA SER A 103 -3.82 -7.91 -1.38
C SER A 103 -3.74 -6.86 -0.28
N SER A 104 -3.19 -7.24 0.87
CA SER A 104 -2.81 -6.35 1.97
C SER A 104 -1.39 -6.69 2.42
N TYR A 105 -0.70 -5.74 3.04
CA TYR A 105 0.68 -5.93 3.50
C TYR A 105 0.76 -5.71 5.00
N SER A 106 1.64 -6.45 5.67
CA SER A 106 1.95 -6.21 7.08
C SER A 106 3.42 -6.47 7.36
N PRO A 107 4.05 -5.69 8.26
CA PRO A 107 5.43 -5.94 8.65
C PRO A 107 5.58 -7.22 9.49
N SER A 108 4.50 -7.75 10.09
CA SER A 108 4.55 -8.99 10.85
C SER A 108 3.19 -9.64 11.07
N ILE A 109 3.18 -10.96 11.30
CA ILE A 109 1.99 -11.70 11.77
C ILE A 109 1.44 -11.12 13.08
N LYS A 110 2.32 -10.68 13.99
CA LYS A 110 1.93 -10.05 15.26
C LYS A 110 1.10 -8.79 15.04
N THR A 111 1.45 -7.99 14.04
CA THR A 111 0.69 -6.79 13.65
C THR A 111 -0.69 -7.16 13.11
N ILE A 112 -0.79 -8.20 12.28
CA ILE A 112 -2.08 -8.72 11.77
C ILE A 112 -2.97 -9.18 12.94
N ILE A 113 -2.44 -9.99 13.86
CA ILE A 113 -3.20 -10.49 15.02
C ILE A 113 -3.70 -9.33 15.88
N ARG A 114 -2.84 -8.34 16.16
CA ARG A 114 -3.20 -7.15 16.93
C ARG A 114 -4.29 -6.33 16.23
N SER A 115 -4.19 -6.13 14.93
CA SER A 115 -5.19 -5.42 14.13
C SER A 115 -6.54 -6.13 14.18
N ARG A 116 -6.57 -7.46 13.99
CA ARG A 116 -7.81 -8.25 14.06
C ARG A 116 -8.48 -8.21 15.44
N ARG A 117 -7.70 -8.24 16.53
CA ARG A 117 -8.23 -8.14 17.90
C ARG A 117 -8.87 -6.79 18.21
N ARG A 118 -8.49 -5.73 17.48
CA ARG A 118 -9.08 -4.39 17.61
C ARG A 118 -10.36 -4.24 16.78
N GLY A 119 -10.66 -5.17 15.87
CA GLY A 119 -11.78 -5.06 14.94
C GLY A 119 -13.13 -5.46 15.54
N VAL A 120 -14.13 -4.59 15.32
CA VAL A 120 -15.61 -4.74 15.47
C VAL A 120 -16.23 -4.40 16.85
N GLY A 121 -15.46 -4.36 17.95
CA GLY A 121 -16.05 -4.16 19.29
C GLY A 121 -16.06 -2.75 19.87
N ASP A 122 -15.23 -1.83 19.36
CA ASP A 122 -14.90 -0.58 20.06
C ASP A 122 -15.09 0.65 19.15
N ALA A 123 -16.22 0.70 18.45
CA ALA A 123 -16.62 1.89 17.71
C ALA A 123 -17.12 2.96 18.69
N THR A 124 -16.19 3.60 19.40
CA THR A 124 -16.42 4.95 19.90
C THR A 124 -16.81 5.85 18.72
N PRO A 125 -17.54 6.97 18.93
CA PRO A 125 -17.78 7.96 17.89
C PRO A 125 -16.43 8.51 17.41
N GLY A 126 -15.88 7.87 16.39
CA GLY A 126 -14.59 8.21 15.82
C GLY A 126 -14.71 9.40 14.88
N PRO A 127 -13.57 9.97 14.47
CA PRO A 127 -13.53 11.08 13.54
C PRO A 127 -14.33 10.76 12.25
N SER A 128 -15.11 11.74 11.79
CA SER A 128 -15.97 11.63 10.60
C SER A 128 -15.39 12.35 9.40
N GLN A 129 -14.13 12.79 9.45
CA GLN A 129 -13.52 13.59 8.39
C GLN A 129 -12.60 12.78 7.48
N ALA A 130 -12.55 13.16 6.21
CA ALA A 130 -11.58 12.72 5.23
C ALA A 130 -10.73 13.91 4.82
N LEU A 131 -9.45 13.89 5.14
CA LEU A 131 -8.49 14.93 4.80
C LEU A 131 -7.92 14.65 3.42
N LEU A 132 -8.15 15.55 2.46
CA LEU A 132 -7.78 15.38 1.05
C LEU A 132 -6.79 16.49 0.65
N VAL A 133 -5.55 16.12 0.28
CA VAL A 133 -4.46 17.06 -0.04
C VAL A 133 -4.00 16.89 -1.49
N ALA A 134 -4.24 17.88 -2.34
CA ALA A 134 -3.81 17.89 -3.75
C ALA A 134 -2.70 18.91 -3.97
N MET A 135 -1.56 18.43 -4.46
CA MET A 135 -0.38 19.22 -4.74
C MET A 135 -0.18 19.37 -6.26
N LYS A 136 -1.12 20.07 -6.92
CA LYS A 136 -1.03 20.35 -8.38
C LYS A 136 0.26 21.10 -8.75
N HIS A 137 0.56 22.15 -7.99
CA HIS A 137 1.77 22.95 -8.15
C HIS A 137 2.55 22.87 -6.84
N THR A 138 3.78 22.37 -6.93
CA THR A 138 4.69 22.20 -5.80
C THR A 138 6.01 22.86 -6.18
N PRO A 139 6.61 23.73 -5.34
CA PRO A 139 7.89 24.36 -5.64
C PRO A 139 8.97 23.34 -6.00
N GLU A 140 9.80 23.65 -6.99
CA GLU A 140 10.92 22.80 -7.44
C GLU A 140 10.51 21.40 -7.96
N GLN A 141 9.22 21.16 -8.22
CA GLN A 141 8.70 19.89 -8.74
C GLN A 141 7.90 20.09 -10.03
N ALA A 142 7.75 19.01 -10.81
CA ALA A 142 6.87 18.99 -11.96
C ALA A 142 5.39 19.18 -11.56
N SER A 143 4.60 19.77 -12.47
CA SER A 143 3.18 20.05 -12.20
C SER A 143 2.34 18.79 -12.36
N LEU A 144 1.61 18.39 -11.32
CA LEU A 144 0.71 17.23 -11.34
C LEU A 144 -0.71 17.64 -11.73
N THR A 145 -0.96 17.77 -13.03
CA THR A 145 -2.24 18.28 -13.55
C THR A 145 -3.45 17.43 -13.16
N PHE A 146 -3.26 16.13 -12.93
CA PHE A 146 -4.31 15.19 -12.54
C PHE A 146 -4.64 15.18 -11.03
N ALA A 147 -3.80 15.75 -10.16
CA ALA A 147 -4.02 15.72 -8.71
C ALA A 147 -5.37 16.36 -8.31
N ALA A 148 -5.76 17.44 -8.98
CA ALA A 148 -7.05 18.09 -8.73
C ALA A 148 -8.26 17.22 -9.17
N ARG A 149 -8.11 16.46 -10.27
CA ARG A 149 -9.14 15.53 -10.74
C ARG A 149 -9.26 14.34 -9.79
N GLU A 150 -8.15 13.82 -9.32
CA GLU A 150 -8.11 12.70 -8.36
C GLU A 150 -8.90 13.03 -7.10
N ILE A 151 -8.62 14.17 -6.47
CA ILE A 151 -9.33 14.57 -5.24
C ILE A 151 -10.82 14.81 -5.47
N LYS A 152 -11.21 15.30 -6.65
CA LYS A 152 -12.63 15.41 -6.99
C LYS A 152 -13.34 14.05 -6.95
N VAL A 153 -12.72 13.02 -7.51
CA VAL A 153 -13.27 11.65 -7.49
C VAL A 153 -13.30 11.10 -6.06
N ILE A 154 -12.21 11.25 -5.30
CA ILE A 154 -12.13 10.78 -3.92
C ILE A 154 -13.13 11.50 -3.02
N ARG A 155 -13.34 12.80 -3.21
CA ARG A 155 -14.34 13.59 -2.49
C ARG A 155 -15.74 13.00 -2.63
N ASP A 156 -16.12 12.58 -3.83
CA ASP A 156 -17.43 12.00 -4.05
C ASP A 156 -17.53 10.59 -3.44
N LEU A 157 -16.44 9.81 -3.48
CA LEU A 157 -16.36 8.50 -2.84
C LEU A 157 -16.51 8.59 -1.31
N VAL A 158 -15.78 9.50 -0.65
CA VAL A 158 -15.82 9.60 0.83
C VAL A 158 -17.18 10.09 1.34
N LYS A 159 -17.93 10.87 0.55
CA LYS A 159 -19.33 11.21 0.86
C LYS A 159 -20.23 9.98 0.92
N THR A 160 -20.01 8.99 0.04
CA THR A 160 -20.77 7.71 0.09
C THR A 160 -20.47 6.91 1.36
N MET A 161 -19.34 7.20 2.02
CA MET A 161 -18.94 6.62 3.31
C MET A 161 -19.42 7.45 4.51
N HIS A 162 -20.25 8.48 4.29
CA HIS A 162 -20.70 9.44 5.31
C HIS A 162 -19.55 10.19 6.00
N LEU A 163 -18.48 10.50 5.26
CA LEU A 163 -17.37 11.32 5.75
C LEU A 163 -17.44 12.74 5.20
N GLU A 164 -17.08 13.70 6.04
CA GLU A 164 -16.89 15.10 5.67
C GLU A 164 -15.52 15.28 5.01
N ALA A 165 -15.50 15.73 3.75
CA ALA A 165 -14.27 15.92 3.01
C ALA A 165 -13.65 17.31 3.26
N ILE A 166 -12.52 17.37 3.95
CA ILE A 166 -11.77 18.57 4.29
C ILE A 166 -10.53 18.70 3.38
N GLU A 167 -10.31 19.87 2.77
CA GLU A 167 -9.03 20.21 2.14
C GLU A 167 -8.28 21.16 3.08
N PRO A 168 -7.14 20.76 3.67
CA PRO A 168 -6.35 21.65 4.50
C PRO A 168 -5.57 22.64 3.63
N GLY A 169 -4.90 23.59 4.28
CA GLY A 169 -3.81 24.33 3.64
C GLY A 169 -2.68 23.38 3.19
N ARG A 170 -1.80 23.89 2.32
CA ARG A 170 -0.76 23.09 1.65
C ARG A 170 0.58 23.09 2.39
N HIS A 171 0.60 23.48 3.66
CA HIS A 171 1.80 23.47 4.50
C HIS A 171 1.73 22.33 5.52
N GLU A 172 2.89 21.91 6.03
CA GLU A 172 2.97 20.80 6.99
C GLU A 172 2.07 21.02 8.21
N HIS A 173 2.10 22.22 8.78
CA HIS A 173 1.34 22.55 9.99
C HIS A 173 -0.18 22.49 9.78
N ASP A 174 -0.67 22.89 8.60
CA ASP A 174 -2.10 22.83 8.24
C ASP A 174 -2.60 21.38 8.21
N VAL A 175 -1.79 20.49 7.63
CA VAL A 175 -2.11 19.05 7.53
C VAL A 175 -2.03 18.40 8.91
N MET A 176 -0.96 18.65 9.66
CA MET A 176 -0.74 18.06 10.98
C MET A 176 -1.80 18.47 12.01
N ALA A 177 -2.32 19.69 11.92
CA ALA A 177 -3.39 20.15 12.82
C ALA A 177 -4.71 19.37 12.64
N LEU A 178 -4.98 18.85 11.43
CA LEU A 178 -6.23 18.18 11.08
C LEU A 178 -6.12 16.65 11.04
N LEU A 179 -4.91 16.10 10.91
CA LEU A 179 -4.67 14.65 10.89
C LEU A 179 -5.29 13.88 12.07
N PRO A 180 -5.23 14.35 13.34
CA PRO A 180 -5.86 13.65 14.46
C PRO A 180 -7.39 13.50 14.34
N GLN A 181 -8.04 14.35 13.54
CA GLN A 181 -9.49 14.43 13.39
C GLN A 181 -10.00 13.71 12.14
N CYS A 182 -9.12 13.06 11.37
CA CYS A 182 -9.51 12.37 10.14
C CYS A 182 -9.52 10.84 10.30
N LYS A 183 -10.45 10.20 9.58
CA LYS A 183 -10.55 8.75 9.39
C LYS A 183 -10.01 8.32 8.03
N VAL A 184 -9.83 9.25 7.11
CA VAL A 184 -9.18 9.03 5.82
C VAL A 184 -8.22 10.18 5.62
N PHE A 185 -6.98 9.88 5.25
CA PHE A 185 -6.00 10.86 4.79
C PHE A 185 -5.60 10.46 3.37
N HIS A 186 -5.90 11.31 2.41
CA HIS A 186 -5.55 11.10 1.01
C HIS A 186 -4.61 12.21 0.55
N PHE A 187 -3.47 11.82 -0.01
CA PHE A 187 -2.47 12.73 -0.54
C PHE A 187 -2.21 12.39 -2.00
N ALA A 188 -2.45 13.38 -2.87
CA ALA A 188 -2.16 13.34 -4.30
C ALA A 188 -1.07 14.38 -4.59
N GLY A 189 0.17 13.93 -4.68
CA GLY A 189 1.33 14.82 -4.74
C GLY A 189 2.65 14.09 -4.91
N HIS A 190 3.74 14.83 -4.75
CA HIS A 190 5.09 14.27 -4.80
C HIS A 190 5.48 13.70 -3.45
N GLY A 191 6.27 12.63 -3.48
CA GLY A 191 6.92 12.08 -2.30
C GLY A 191 8.22 11.41 -2.69
N HIS A 192 9.09 11.22 -1.71
CA HIS A 192 10.41 10.66 -1.92
C HIS A 192 10.69 9.59 -0.87
N THR A 193 11.36 8.52 -1.28
CA THR A 193 11.79 7.45 -0.38
C THR A 193 13.24 7.68 0.00
N ASP A 194 13.50 7.99 1.27
CA ASP A 194 14.88 8.02 1.78
C ASP A 194 15.35 6.57 2.01
N ALA A 195 16.33 6.15 1.21
CA ALA A 195 16.84 4.78 1.23
C ALA A 195 17.63 4.43 2.50
N HIS A 196 18.15 5.43 3.22
CA HIS A 196 18.95 5.21 4.43
C HIS A 196 18.08 5.25 5.68
N ASP A 197 17.12 6.17 5.73
CA ASP A 197 16.19 6.31 6.83
C ASP A 197 14.76 6.53 6.31
N PRO A 198 13.96 5.44 6.18
CA PRO A 198 12.58 5.53 5.70
C PRO A 198 11.70 6.49 6.50
N MET A 199 12.03 6.78 7.77
CA MET A 199 11.30 7.73 8.61
C MET A 199 11.41 9.18 8.12
N ARG A 200 12.46 9.49 7.35
CA ARG A 200 12.70 10.81 6.75
C ARG A 200 12.05 10.99 5.39
N SER A 201 11.48 9.93 4.82
CA SER A 201 10.77 9.97 3.54
C SER A 201 9.65 11.02 3.57
N PRO A 202 9.72 12.09 2.75
CA PRO A 202 8.74 13.17 2.78
C PRO A 202 7.58 12.95 1.80
N LEU A 203 6.40 13.42 2.20
CA LEU A 203 5.35 13.92 1.32
C LEU A 203 5.61 15.41 1.10
N ILE A 204 5.81 15.83 -0.15
CA ILE A 204 6.26 17.19 -0.47
C ILE A 204 5.07 18.14 -0.55
N LEU A 205 5.04 19.05 0.41
CA LEU A 205 4.07 20.14 0.54
C LEU A 205 4.64 21.46 0.00
N GLN A 206 3.88 22.55 0.12
CA GLN A 206 4.28 23.89 -0.37
C GLN A 206 5.59 24.37 0.27
N ASP A 207 5.81 24.04 1.54
CA ASP A 207 7.01 24.33 2.35
C ASP A 207 7.97 23.14 2.43
N GLY A 208 7.82 22.12 1.58
CA GLY A 208 8.49 20.83 1.74
C GLY A 208 10.03 20.85 1.75
N LYS A 209 10.65 21.96 1.32
CA LYS A 209 12.10 22.17 1.43
C LYS A 209 12.55 22.45 2.87
N ASP A 210 11.77 23.26 3.59
CA ASP A 210 12.11 23.72 4.94
C ASP A 210 11.36 22.92 6.01
N ASN A 211 10.12 22.50 5.72
CA ASN A 211 9.24 21.76 6.62
C ASN A 211 8.59 20.56 5.89
N PRO A 212 9.34 19.49 5.59
CA PRO A 212 8.78 18.31 4.96
C PRO A 212 7.81 17.57 5.89
N LEU A 213 6.66 17.14 5.37
CA LEU A 213 5.78 16.21 6.06
C LEU A 213 6.35 14.79 5.93
N THR A 214 7.07 14.31 6.93
CA THR A 214 7.74 13.00 6.86
C THR A 214 6.90 11.85 7.41
N VAL A 215 7.29 10.61 7.08
CA VAL A 215 6.74 9.40 7.72
C VAL A 215 6.83 9.48 9.25
N ALA A 216 7.89 10.07 9.80
CA ALA A 216 8.01 10.30 11.25
C ALA A 216 6.95 11.26 11.80
N ASN A 217 6.61 12.33 11.09
CA ASN A 217 5.52 13.24 11.48
C ASN A 217 4.20 12.46 11.55
N LEU A 218 3.89 11.67 10.51
CA LEU A 218 2.65 10.91 10.42
C LEU A 218 2.51 9.86 11.53
N LEU A 219 3.60 9.18 11.92
CA LEU A 219 3.59 8.16 12.97
C LEU A 219 3.56 8.74 14.39
N LYS A 220 3.92 10.01 14.58
CA LYS A 220 3.79 10.73 15.86
C LYS A 220 2.33 11.08 16.16
N VAL A 221 1.54 11.37 15.13
CA VAL A 221 0.09 11.43 15.28
C VAL A 221 -0.34 10.05 15.74
N ASN A 222 -1.02 9.93 16.88
CA ASN A 222 -1.38 8.64 17.45
C ASN A 222 -2.47 7.95 16.62
N LEU A 223 -2.14 7.54 15.39
CA LEU A 223 -2.97 6.79 14.44
C LEU A 223 -3.40 5.41 14.99
N ARG A 224 -3.04 5.10 16.24
CA ARG A 224 -3.35 3.82 16.89
C ARG A 224 -4.73 3.78 17.51
N GLU A 225 -5.35 4.93 17.79
CA GLU A 225 -6.74 5.03 18.26
C GLU A 225 -7.73 5.04 17.09
N TYR A 226 -7.42 5.79 16.05
CA TYR A 226 -8.14 5.78 14.78
C TYR A 226 -7.08 5.59 13.70
N LEU A 227 -7.08 4.45 13.01
CA LEU A 227 -6.18 4.23 11.88
C LEU A 227 -6.80 4.93 10.66
N PRO A 228 -6.42 6.17 10.31
CA PRO A 228 -6.87 6.71 9.05
C PRO A 228 -6.34 5.83 7.93
N PHE A 229 -7.20 5.58 6.95
CA PHE A 229 -6.74 5.00 5.69
C PHE A 229 -5.88 6.05 4.99
N LEU A 230 -4.58 5.76 4.83
CA LEU A 230 -3.67 6.56 4.02
C LEU A 230 -3.69 6.04 2.57
N ALA A 231 -4.26 6.84 1.66
CA ALA A 231 -4.11 6.63 0.22
C ALA A 231 -3.14 7.66 -0.33
N TYR A 232 -1.96 7.18 -0.74
CA TYR A 232 -0.94 7.96 -1.42
C TYR A 232 -0.92 7.57 -2.89
N SER A 233 -0.94 8.57 -3.77
CA SER A 233 -0.79 8.39 -5.21
C SER A 233 0.24 9.40 -5.72
N MET A 234 1.23 8.91 -6.46
CA MET A 234 2.01 9.75 -7.37
C MET A 234 1.33 9.65 -8.73
N PRO A 235 0.65 10.71 -9.22
CA PRO A 235 0.17 10.73 -10.58
C PRO A 235 1.40 10.65 -11.49
N VAL A 236 1.58 9.51 -12.14
CA VAL A 236 2.58 9.35 -13.21
C VAL A 236 2.00 10.08 -14.43
N GLU A 237 2.77 10.97 -15.04
CA GLU A 237 2.40 11.50 -16.35
C GLU A 237 2.33 10.34 -17.34
N PRO A 238 1.25 10.19 -18.13
CA PRO A 238 1.36 9.33 -19.31
C PRO A 238 2.40 9.97 -20.22
N ASP A 239 3.44 9.21 -20.56
CA ASP A 239 4.52 9.63 -21.45
C ASP A 239 3.96 10.46 -22.63
N GLY A 240 4.54 11.64 -22.83
CA GLY A 240 4.29 12.49 -24.00
C GLY A 240 4.97 11.96 -25.25
#